data_AF-A0A8S3AFC4-F1
#
_entry.id   AF-A0A8S3AFC4-F1
#
_cell.length_a   1.000
_cell.length_b   1.000
_cell.length_c   1.000
_cell.angle_alpha   90.00
_cell.angle_beta   90.00
_cell.angle_gamma   90.00
#
_symmetry.space_group_name_H-M   'P 1'
#
loop_
_entity.id
_entity.type
_entity.pdbx_description
1 polymer ?
#
loop_
_entity_poly.entity_id
_entity_poly.type
_entity_poly.pdbx_seq_one_letter_code
_entity_poly.pdbx_strand_id
1 'polypeptide(L)'
;EVNKVIERAHRDSLDPSSGNSLRQTFENMVIGLLNSARDNTGSSAQRSLSDFNQFKAMVVSGAKGLSINISQVIACVGQQN
;
A
#
# COMPACT_ATOMS: atom_id res chain seq x y z
N GLU A 1 8.62 2.66 9.94
CA GLU A 1 9.04 3.44 8.75
C GLU A 1 8.44 4.85 8.68
N VAL A 2 7.11 5.05 8.67
CA VAL A 2 6.51 6.40 8.61
C VAL A 2 7.01 7.33 9.72
N ASN A 3 7.06 6.86 10.98
CA ASN A 3 7.60 7.66 12.09
C ASN A 3 9.05 8.13 11.86
N LYS A 4 9.88 7.35 11.16
CA LYS A 4 11.25 7.76 10.83
C LYS A 4 11.26 8.91 9.83
N VAL A 5 10.33 8.92 8.87
CA VAL A 5 10.18 10.00 7.91
C VAL A 5 9.68 11.27 8.59
N ILE A 6 8.73 11.15 9.53
CA ILE A 6 8.24 12.25 10.37
C ILE A 6 9.37 12.85 11.20
N GLU A 7 10.15 12.03 11.89
CA GLU A 7 11.32 12.48 12.67
C GLU A 7 12.35 13.20 11.79
N ARG A 8 12.62 12.69 10.59
CA ARG A 8 13.54 13.33 9.66
C ARG A 8 13.04 14.69 9.18
N ALA A 9 11.73 14.81 8.95
CA ALA A 9 11.10 16.08 8.58
C ALA A 9 11.19 17.09 9.73
N HIS A 10 10.93 16.68 10.97
CA HIS A 10 11.02 17.57 12.14
C HIS A 10 12.45 18.03 12.48
N ARG A 11 13.46 17.27 12.07
CA ARG A 11 14.88 17.61 12.25
C ARG A 11 15.49 18.36 11.07
N ASP A 12 14.68 18.82 10.11
CA ASP A 12 15.13 19.45 8.86
C ASP A 12 16.18 18.62 8.09
N SER A 13 16.15 17.29 8.26
CA SER A 13 17.09 16.32 7.68
C SER A 13 16.54 15.62 6.44
N LEU A 14 15.56 16.25 5.80
CA LEU A 14 14.81 15.73 4.67
C LEU A 14 15.07 16.64 3.48
N ASP A 15 15.65 16.09 2.43
CA ASP A 15 15.97 16.85 1.23
C ASP A 15 14.78 16.81 0.25
N PRO A 16 14.43 17.94 -0.39
CA PRO A 16 13.43 17.95 -1.43
C PRO A 16 13.88 17.09 -2.60
N SER A 17 12.98 16.23 -3.08
CA SER A 17 13.18 15.46 -4.30
C SER A 17 13.12 16.40 -5.51
N SER A 18 13.86 16.05 -6.57
CA SER A 18 13.95 16.87 -7.78
C SER A 18 12.56 17.31 -8.28
N GLY A 19 12.38 18.61 -8.44
CA GLY A 19 11.13 19.21 -8.92
C GLY A 19 9.98 19.27 -7.89
N ASN A 20 10.20 18.90 -6.63
CA ASN A 20 9.18 18.93 -5.58
C ASN A 20 9.56 19.88 -4.43
N SER A 21 8.55 20.45 -3.78
CA SER A 21 8.72 21.09 -2.48
C SER A 21 8.99 20.06 -1.39
N LEU A 22 9.58 20.51 -0.28
CA LEU A 22 9.86 19.65 0.88
C LEU A 22 8.61 18.90 1.37
N ARG A 23 7.46 19.59 1.41
CA ARG A 23 6.18 18.99 1.80
C ARG A 23 5.70 17.93 0.82
N GLN A 24 5.80 18.20 -0.49
CA GLN A 24 5.45 17.20 -1.51
C GLN A 24 6.36 15.99 -1.43
N THR A 25 7.66 16.17 -1.19
CA THR A 25 8.60 15.07 -1.01
C THR A 25 8.23 14.22 0.22
N PHE A 26 7.88 14.86 1.33
CA PHE A 26 7.37 14.17 2.51
C PHE A 26 6.10 13.36 2.21
N GLU A 27 5.10 13.98 1.59
CA GLU A 27 3.84 13.30 1.23
C GLU A 27 4.09 12.12 0.30
N ASN A 28 4.91 12.29 -0.74
CA ASN A 28 5.27 11.23 -1.68
C ASN A 28 5.96 10.04 -0.98
N MET A 29 6.86 10.31 -0.02
CA MET A 29 7.51 9.24 0.74
C MET A 29 6.53 8.50 1.65
N VAL A 30 5.64 9.21 2.34
CA VAL A 30 4.63 8.58 3.20
C VAL A 30 3.66 7.73 2.39
N ILE A 31 3.16 8.26 1.27
CA ILE A 31 2.29 7.51 0.33
C ILE A 31 2.99 6.26 -0.19
N GLY A 32 4.26 6.38 -0.60
CA GLY A 32 5.05 5.24 -1.06
C GLY A 32 5.19 4.14 -0.01
N LEU A 33 5.44 4.51 1.25
CA LEU A 33 5.54 3.56 2.36
C LEU A 33 4.19 2.88 2.67
N LEU A 34 3.09 3.64 2.68
CA LEU A 34 1.76 3.11 2.94
C LEU A 34 1.28 2.19 1.81
N ASN A 35 1.56 2.54 0.55
CA ASN A 35 1.29 1.69 -0.60
C ASN A 35 2.10 0.40 -0.54
N SER A 36 3.40 0.47 -0.21
CA SER A 36 4.24 -0.73 -0.06
C SER A 36 3.72 -1.65 1.05
N ALA A 37 3.28 -1.10 2.18
CA ALA A 37 2.70 -1.88 3.26
C ALA A 37 1.38 -2.56 2.83
N ARG A 38 0.53 -1.84 2.09
CA ARG A 38 -0.70 -2.37 1.52
C ARG A 38 -0.42 -3.51 0.53
N ASP A 39 0.53 -3.36 -0.38
CA ASP A 39 0.83 -4.36 -1.41
C ASP A 39 1.41 -5.64 -0.79
N ASN A 40 2.27 -5.50 0.23
CA ASN A 40 2.82 -6.62 0.97
C ASN A 40 1.73 -7.41 1.73
N THR A 41 0.85 -6.70 2.44
CA THR A 41 -0.25 -7.34 3.18
C THR A 41 -1.27 -7.97 2.23
N GLY A 42 -1.60 -7.32 1.12
CA GLY A 42 -2.48 -7.86 0.07
C GLY A 42 -1.92 -9.12 -0.59
N SER A 43 -0.62 -9.13 -0.89
CA SER A 43 0.07 -10.31 -1.43
C SER A 43 0.07 -11.47 -0.45
N SER A 44 0.29 -11.20 0.84
CA SER A 44 0.21 -12.21 1.89
C SER A 44 -1.20 -12.79 2.02
N ALA A 45 -2.24 -11.94 2.01
CA ALA A 45 -3.63 -12.39 2.07
C ALA A 45 -3.99 -13.28 0.87
N GLN A 46 -3.61 -12.88 -0.36
CA GLN A 46 -3.86 -13.69 -1.55
C GLN A 46 -3.18 -15.07 -1.50
N ARG A 47 -1.94 -15.14 -0.99
CA ARG A 47 -1.21 -16.40 -0.82
C ARG A 47 -1.81 -17.29 0.28
N SER A 48 -2.39 -16.67 1.32
CA SER A 48 -3.02 -17.41 2.42
C SER A 48 -4.34 -18.09 2.04
N LEU A 49 -4.99 -17.63 0.97
CA LEU A 49 -6.23 -18.21 0.49
C LEU A 49 -5.97 -19.52 -0.28
N SER A 50 -6.67 -20.58 0.13
CA SER A 50 -6.78 -21.83 -0.61
C SER A 50 -7.26 -21.60 -2.04
N ASP A 51 -6.81 -22.44 -2.98
CA ASP A 51 -7.29 -22.43 -4.36
C ASP A 51 -8.77 -22.81 -4.48
N PHE A 52 -9.34 -23.49 -3.47
CA PHE A 52 -10.77 -23.79 -3.39
C PHE A 52 -11.62 -22.64 -2.85
N ASN A 53 -11.00 -21.52 -2.46
CA ASN A 53 -11.73 -20.35 -2.01
C ASN A 53 -12.51 -19.73 -3.18
N GLN A 54 -13.83 -19.60 -3.03
CA GLN A 54 -14.71 -19.10 -4.09
C GLN A 54 -14.38 -17.66 -4.50
N PHE A 55 -13.92 -16.83 -3.56
CA PHE A 55 -13.53 -15.46 -3.86
C PHE A 55 -12.24 -15.40 -4.68
N LYS A 56 -11.25 -16.22 -4.33
CA LYS A 56 -10.01 -16.39 -5.12
C LYS A 56 -10.32 -16.91 -6.52
N ALA A 57 -11.19 -17.92 -6.65
CA ALA A 57 -11.59 -18.48 -7.93
C ALA A 57 -12.25 -17.44 -8.85
N MET A 58 -13.13 -16.59 -8.30
CA MET A 58 -13.81 -15.52 -9.04
C MET A 58 -12.83 -14.47 -9.60
N VAL A 59 -11.83 -14.09 -8.79
CA VAL A 59 -10.80 -13.13 -9.20
C VAL A 59 -9.82 -13.75 -10.20
N VAL A 60 -9.38 -14.99 -9.98
CA VAL A 60 -8.42 -15.69 -10.88
C VAL A 60 -9.05 -16.00 -12.23
N SER A 61 -10.33 -16.39 -12.26
CA SER A 61 -11.07 -16.61 -13.52
C SER A 61 -11.38 -15.32 -14.28
N GLY A 62 -11.21 -14.15 -13.65
CA GLY A 62 -11.59 -12.86 -14.22
C GLY A 62 -13.10 -12.64 -14.28
N ALA A 63 -13.91 -13.51 -13.67
CA ALA A 63 -15.36 -13.41 -13.72
C ALA A 63 -15.87 -12.16 -12.99
N LYS A 64 -15.32 -11.84 -11.81
CA LYS A 64 -15.67 -10.62 -11.06
C LYS A 64 -14.64 -10.31 -9.98
N GLY A 65 -14.36 -9.01 -9.85
CA GLY A 65 -13.38 -8.50 -8.89
C GLY A 65 -11.94 -8.62 -9.39
N LEU A 66 -11.08 -7.82 -8.79
CA LEU A 66 -9.66 -7.75 -9.01
C LEU A 66 -8.92 -8.20 -7.74
N SER A 67 -7.63 -8.54 -7.86
CA SER A 67 -6.78 -8.93 -6.71
C SER A 67 -6.74 -7.86 -5.61
N ILE A 68 -6.99 -6.60 -5.95
CA ILE A 68 -7.13 -5.49 -5.00
C ILE A 68 -8.35 -5.68 -4.09
N ASN A 69 -9.45 -6.27 -4.57
CA ASN A 69 -10.64 -6.51 -3.77
C ASN A 69 -10.37 -7.55 -2.69
N ILE A 70 -9.64 -8.62 -3.01
CA ILE A 70 -9.17 -9.61 -2.02
C ILE A 70 -8.35 -8.91 -0.94
N SER A 71 -7.39 -8.09 -1.37
CA SER A 71 -6.49 -7.37 -0.47
C SER A 71 -7.24 -6.38 0.44
N GLN A 72 -8.24 -5.66 -0.09
CA GLN A 72 -9.02 -4.69 0.69
C GLN A 72 -10.04 -5.31 1.63
N VAL A 73 -10.63 -6.47 1.26
CA VAL A 73 -11.62 -7.17 2.09
C VAL A 73 -10.95 -7.96 3.22
N ILE A 74 -9.74 -8.50 2.99
CA ILE A 74 -9.08 -9.43 3.92
C ILE A 74 -7.89 -8.81 4.65
N ALA A 75 -7.11 -7.94 4.00
CA ALA A 75 -5.89 -7.37 4.60
C ALA A 75 -6.08 -5.93 5.09
N CYS A 76 -6.00 -4.96 4.18
CA CYS A 76 -6.19 -3.56 4.52
C CYS A 76 -6.74 -2.79 3.32
N VAL A 77 -7.64 -1.83 3.59
CA VAL A 77 -8.29 -1.00 2.57
C VAL A 77 -7.28 -0.12 1.82
N GLY A 78 -6.25 0.34 2.54
CA GLY A 78 -5.27 1.32 2.07
C GLY A 78 -5.66 2.75 2.42
N GLN A 79 -4.76 3.69 2.11
CA GLN A 79 -5.00 5.12 2.25
C GLN A 79 -6.09 5.59 1.27
N GLN A 80 -6.99 6.46 1.73
CA GLN A 80 -7.93 7.20 0.87
C GLN A 80 -7.30 8.55 0.54
N ASN A 81 -7.18 8.87 -0.75
CA ASN A 81 -6.72 10.16 -1.24
C ASN A 81 -7.91 11.03 -1.61
#